data_AF-A0A2S8UV86-F1
#
_entry.id   AF-A0A2S8UV86-F1
#
_cell.length_a   1.000
_cell.length_b   1.000
_cell.length_c   1.000
_cell.angle_alpha   90.00
_cell.angle_beta   90.00
_cell.angle_gamma   90.00
#
_symmetry.space_group_name_H-M   'P 1'
#
loop_
_entity.id
_entity.type
_entity.pdbx_description
1 polymer ?
#
loop_
_entity_poly.entity_id
_entity_poly.type
_entity_poly.pdbx_seq_one_letter_code
_entity_poly.pdbx_strand_id
1 'polypeptide(L)'
;MEETRTGWKQNPVFSSMPHSMGRGSREDIVWEALDRVNGKPVPTMGAMQAAMGNEAQIRIVHDVIRAYLDAHGLRDTSELGARAGRSA
;
A
#
# COMPACT_ATOMS: atom_id res chain seq x y z
N MET A 1 11.22 -20.48 -8.10
CA MET A 1 11.34 -20.33 -6.63
C MET A 1 10.17 -19.48 -6.17
N GLU A 2 9.33 -20.06 -5.32
CA GLU A 2 8.10 -19.46 -4.82
C GLU A 2 8.43 -18.90 -3.42
N GLU A 3 8.56 -17.58 -3.29
CA GLU A 3 8.81 -16.94 -1.99
C GLU A 3 7.48 -16.86 -1.23
N THR A 4 7.31 -17.76 -0.27
CA THR A 4 6.20 -17.75 0.69
C THR A 4 6.43 -16.63 1.72
N ARG A 5 5.71 -15.50 1.55
CA ARG A 5 5.63 -14.42 2.55
C ARG A 5 4.80 -14.85 3.76
N THR A 6 5.38 -15.71 4.59
CA THR A 6 4.79 -16.20 5.85
C THR A 6 4.87 -15.10 6.92
N GLY A 7 3.78 -14.36 7.11
CA GLY A 7 3.70 -13.30 8.12
C GLY A 7 2.66 -12.19 7.85
N TRP A 8 2.06 -12.18 6.66
CA TRP A 8 1.04 -11.20 6.27
C TRP A 8 -0.28 -11.46 7.02
N LYS A 9 -0.64 -10.61 7.98
CA LYS A 9 -2.04 -10.52 8.45
C LYS A 9 -2.79 -9.62 7.47
N GLN A 10 -3.66 -10.23 6.66
CA GLN A 10 -4.56 -9.50 5.77
C GLN A 10 -5.42 -8.54 6.60
N ASN A 11 -5.33 -7.24 6.31
CA ASN A 11 -6.22 -6.24 6.88
C ASN A 11 -7.59 -6.38 6.19
N PRO A 12 -8.69 -6.65 6.92
CA PRO A 12 -9.99 -7.04 6.34
C PRO A 12 -10.61 -5.98 5.42
N VAL A 13 -10.20 -4.71 5.51
CA VAL A 13 -10.70 -3.61 4.66
C VAL A 13 -10.33 -3.80 3.18
N PHE A 14 -9.23 -4.50 2.91
CA PHE A 14 -8.73 -4.72 1.55
C PHE A 14 -8.98 -6.14 1.04
N SER A 15 -9.69 -6.97 1.81
CA SER A 15 -9.94 -8.37 1.46
C SER A 15 -10.86 -8.57 0.24
N SER A 16 -11.47 -7.51 -0.28
CA SER A 16 -12.45 -7.57 -1.37
C SER A 16 -11.91 -7.19 -2.75
N MET A 17 -10.62 -6.88 -2.89
CA MET A 17 -10.01 -6.69 -4.21
C MET A 17 -9.52 -8.04 -4.74
N PRO A 18 -10.16 -8.60 -5.78
CA PRO A 18 -9.71 -9.85 -6.38
C PRO A 18 -8.32 -9.61 -6.99
N HIS A 19 -7.39 -10.52 -6.71
CA HIS A 19 -6.00 -10.58 -7.21
C HIS A 19 -5.96 -10.84 -8.74
N SER A 20 -6.76 -10.13 -9.51
CA SER A 20 -6.84 -10.27 -10.95
C SER A 20 -5.69 -9.52 -11.61
N MET A 21 -4.67 -10.29 -11.97
CA MET A 21 -3.67 -10.06 -13.03
C MET A 21 -2.44 -9.21 -12.73
N GLY A 22 -1.29 -9.90 -12.71
CA GLY A 22 0.00 -9.41 -13.19
C GLY A 22 1.00 -8.99 -12.11
N ARG A 23 2.12 -9.71 -11.97
CA ARG A 23 3.31 -9.17 -11.27
C ARG A 23 3.74 -7.90 -12.02
N GLY A 24 3.65 -6.74 -11.38
CA GLY A 24 3.87 -5.41 -11.97
C GLY A 24 2.59 -4.63 -12.25
N SER A 25 1.45 -5.05 -11.69
CA SER A 25 0.14 -4.41 -11.89
C SER A 25 -0.03 -3.14 -11.05
N ARG A 26 -1.00 -2.30 -11.43
CA ARG A 26 -1.42 -1.11 -10.67
C ARG A 26 -1.74 -1.44 -9.21
N GLU A 27 -2.17 -2.67 -8.94
CA GLU A 27 -2.44 -3.17 -7.59
C GLU A 27 -1.17 -3.26 -6.74
N ASP A 28 -0.05 -3.74 -7.28
CA ASP A 28 1.24 -3.82 -6.57
C ASP A 28 1.73 -2.43 -6.17
N ILE A 29 1.51 -1.43 -7.03
CA ILE A 29 1.83 -0.02 -6.75
C ILE A 29 1.00 0.51 -5.58
N VAL A 30 -0.30 0.22 -5.56
CA VAL A 30 -1.19 0.64 -4.47
C VAL A 30 -0.82 -0.04 -3.17
N TRP A 31 -0.54 -1.35 -3.20
CA TRP A 31 -0.11 -2.10 -2.01
C TRP A 31 1.21 -1.59 -1.45
N GLU A 32 2.20 -1.38 -2.31
CA GLU A 32 3.50 -0.85 -1.89
C GLU A 32 3.36 0.57 -1.30
N ALA A 33 2.50 1.40 -1.87
CA ALA A 33 2.20 2.72 -1.33
C ALA A 33 1.50 2.66 0.05
N LEU A 34 0.51 1.78 0.22
CA LEU A 34 -0.18 1.55 1.49
C LEU A 34 0.79 1.09 2.59
N ASP A 35 1.67 0.14 2.26
CA ASP A 35 2.71 -0.34 3.17
C ASP A 35 3.62 0.82 3.65
N ARG A 36 4.02 1.70 2.74
CA ARG A 36 4.87 2.86 3.07
C ARG A 36 4.17 3.89 3.94
N VAL A 37 2.88 4.15 3.69
CA VAL A 37 2.05 4.98 4.58
C VAL A 37 2.01 4.40 5.99
N ASN A 38 2.02 3.08 6.13
CA ASN A 38 2.06 2.36 7.40
C ASN A 38 3.49 2.21 7.99
N GLY A 39 4.50 2.88 7.41
CA GLY A 39 5.85 2.93 7.97
C GLY A 39 6.86 1.97 7.36
N LYS A 40 6.54 1.29 6.25
CA LYS A 40 7.55 0.52 5.50
C LYS A 40 8.65 1.47 4.97
N PRO A 41 9.94 1.15 5.17
CA PRO A 41 11.03 2.00 4.71
C PRO A 41 11.08 2.09 3.18
N VAL A 42 11.56 3.23 2.69
CA VAL A 42 11.78 3.48 1.26
C VAL A 42 12.87 2.53 0.74
N PRO A 43 12.74 1.99 -0.49
CA PRO A 43 13.75 1.10 -1.08
C PRO A 43 15.12 1.78 -1.19
N THR A 44 16.16 0.95 -1.18
CA THR A 44 17.55 1.41 -1.41
C THR A 44 17.71 1.97 -2.82
N MET A 45 18.69 2.85 -3.02
CA MET A 45 18.90 3.54 -4.31
C MET A 45 19.06 2.57 -5.50
N GLY A 46 19.72 1.42 -5.30
CA GLY A 46 19.85 0.39 -6.34
C GLY A 46 18.53 -0.30 -6.69
N ALA A 47 17.69 -0.59 -5.68
CA ALA A 47 16.34 -1.13 -5.91
C ALA A 47 15.42 -0.09 -6.58
N MET A 48 15.61 1.19 -6.24
CA MET A 48 14.91 2.31 -6.86
C MET A 48 15.26 2.44 -8.36
N GLN A 49 16.54 2.34 -8.70
CA GLN A 49 17.03 2.39 -10.08
C GLN A 49 16.50 1.24 -10.94
N ALA A 50 16.42 0.03 -10.36
CA ALA A 50 15.86 -1.14 -11.04
C ALA A 50 14.35 -1.03 -11.32
N ALA A 51 13.63 -0.16 -10.60
CA ALA A 51 12.18 -0.05 -10.63
C ALA A 51 11.66 1.38 -10.89
N MET A 52 12.47 2.27 -11.49
CA MET A 52 12.20 3.73 -11.56
C MET A 52 10.79 4.09 -12.04
N GLY A 53 10.26 3.40 -13.05
CA GLY A 53 8.90 3.64 -13.56
C GLY A 53 7.81 3.34 -12.54
N ASN A 54 7.93 2.23 -11.81
CA ASN A 54 6.98 1.84 -10.77
C ASN A 54 7.16 2.70 -9.52
N GLU A 55 8.39 3.05 -9.17
CA GLU A 55 8.68 3.88 -8.00
C GLU A 55 8.04 5.27 -8.10
N ALA A 56 8.09 5.91 -9.27
CA ALA A 56 7.42 7.18 -9.47
C ALA A 56 5.90 7.07 -9.22
N GLN A 57 5.28 5.99 -9.69
CA GLN A 57 3.86 5.73 -9.49
C GLN A 57 3.53 5.43 -8.02
N ILE A 58 4.38 4.66 -7.32
CA ILE A 58 4.24 4.37 -5.89
C ILE A 58 4.27 5.66 -5.07
N ARG A 59 5.18 6.59 -5.38
CA ARG A 59 5.27 7.88 -4.68
C ARG A 59 4.03 8.74 -4.90
N ILE A 60 3.52 8.82 -6.13
CA ILE A 60 2.27 9.56 -6.43
C ILE A 60 1.10 8.96 -5.63
N VAL A 61 0.95 7.64 -5.64
CA VAL A 61 -0.14 6.98 -4.92
C VAL A 61 0.00 7.15 -3.41
N HIS A 62 1.22 7.03 -2.87
CA HIS A 62 1.52 7.30 -1.47
C HIS A 62 1.06 8.71 -1.07
N ASP A 63 1.41 9.72 -1.85
CA ASP A 63 1.09 11.12 -1.55
C ASP A 63 -0.43 11.36 -1.61
N VAL A 64 -1.15 10.73 -2.54
CA VAL A 64 -2.61 10.79 -2.61
C VAL A 64 -3.25 10.15 -1.38
N ILE A 65 -2.79 8.97 -0.95
CA ILE A 65 -3.29 8.29 0.24
C ILE A 65 -3.03 9.15 1.48
N ARG A 66 -1.82 9.71 1.59
CA ARG A 66 -1.44 10.58 2.71
C ARG A 66 -2.31 11.83 2.78
N ALA A 67 -2.51 12.51 1.65
CA ALA A 67 -3.38 13.67 1.56
C ALA A 67 -4.83 13.35 1.98
N TYR A 68 -5.35 12.18 1.58
CA TYR A 68 -6.66 11.72 2.00
C TYR A 68 -6.73 11.50 3.52
N LEU A 69 -5.75 10.80 4.09
CA LEU A 69 -5.71 10.55 5.54
C LEU A 69 -5.61 11.86 6.33
N ASP A 70 -4.73 12.77 5.91
CA ASP A 70 -4.53 14.07 6.55
C ASP A 70 -5.82 14.92 6.48
N ALA A 71 -6.50 14.96 5.33
CA ALA A 71 -7.78 15.67 5.16
C ALA A 71 -8.90 15.10 6.05
N HIS A 72 -8.80 13.83 6.45
CA HIS A 72 -9.75 13.16 7.33
C HIS A 72 -9.28 13.05 8.79
N GLY A 73 -8.14 13.66 9.15
CA GLY A 73 -7.57 13.64 10.50
C GLY A 73 -7.11 12.25 10.95
N LEU A 74 -6.74 11.38 9.99
CA LEU A 74 -6.31 10.00 10.23
C LEU A 74 -4.78 9.90 10.15
N ARG A 75 -4.18 9.16 11.08
CA ARG A 75 -2.72 8.99 11.13
C ARG A 75 -2.20 7.96 10.15
N ASP A 76 -2.95 6.87 10.01
CA ASP A 76 -2.61 5.71 9.19
C ASP A 76 -3.86 4.99 8.67
N THR A 77 -3.64 3.95 7.87
CA THR A 77 -4.73 3.17 7.26
C THR A 77 -5.46 2.27 8.25
N SER A 78 -4.88 1.98 9.43
CA SER A 78 -5.54 1.21 10.50
C SER A 78 -6.62 2.04 11.17
N GLU A 79 -6.39 3.34 11.38
CA GLU A 79 -7.42 4.26 11.88
C GLU A 79 -8.60 4.40 10.90
N LEU A 80 -8.31 4.41 9.59
CA LEU A 80 -9.34 4.36 8.55
C LEU A 80 -10.18 3.08 8.66
N GLY A 81 -9.54 1.92 8.81
CA GLY A 81 -10.22 0.65 8.96
C GLY A 81 -11.05 0.55 10.23
N ALA A 82 -10.54 1.05 11.35
CA ALA A 82 -11.28 1.14 12.61
C ALA A 82 -12.50 2.06 12.50
N ARG A 83 -12.42 3.14 11.70
CA ARG A 83 -13.56 4.02 11.43
C ARG A 83 -14.60 3.34 10.54
N ALA A 84 -14.18 2.67 9.47
CA ALA A 84 -15.09 1.94 8.57
C ALA A 84 -15.81 0.79 9.28
N GLY A 85 -15.10 0.05 10.14
CA GLY A 85 -15.68 -1.04 10.93
C GLY A 85 -16.66 -0.59 12.03
N ARG A 86 -16.68 0.70 12.41
CA ARG A 86 -17.70 1.28 13.30
C ARG A 86 -18.97 1.72 12.56
N SER A 87 -18.94 1.74 11.23
CA SER A 87 -20.08 2.11 10.38
C SER A 87 -20.81 0.87 9.82
N ALA A 88 -20.40 -0.33 10.24
CA ALA A 88 -21.06 -1.61 9.98
C ALA A 88 -21.76 -2.11 11.25
#